data_AF-A0A5E4D7G9-F1
#
_entry.id   AF-A0A5E4D7G9-F1
#
_cell.length_a   1.000
_cell.length_b   1.000
_cell.length_c   1.000
_cell.angle_alpha   90.00
_cell.angle_beta   90.00
_cell.angle_gamma   90.00
#
_symmetry.space_group_name_H-M   'P 1'
#
loop_
_entity.id
_entity.type
_entity.pdbx_description
1 polymer ?
#
loop_
_entity_poly.entity_id
_entity_poly.type
_entity_poly.pdbx_seq_one_letter_code
_entity_poly.pdbx_strand_id
1 'polypeptide(L)'
;TLAIHEISHNFAFGHHKALWNRWFGMFINLPVGVPYSISFKRYHMDHHRYLGADGINVDIPTDFEGWFFCTTFRKFLWVILQPLFYAFRPLLINPKPISHLEIINTVAQITFDIIVYYVFGIKSLVYMLAASLLGL
;
A
#
# COMPACT_ATOMS: atom_id res chain seq x y z
N THR A 1 -3.43 -6.27 5.84
CA THR A 1 -2.15 -5.63 5.48
C THR A 1 -0.93 -6.39 5.98
N LEU A 2 -0.92 -6.90 7.22
CA LEU A 2 0.19 -7.67 7.80
C LEU A 2 0.64 -8.88 6.96
N ALA A 3 -0.29 -9.66 6.40
CA ALA A 3 0.09 -10.79 5.54
C ALA A 3 0.89 -10.34 4.29
N ILE A 4 0.48 -9.24 3.65
CA ILE A 4 1.21 -8.65 2.51
C ILE A 4 2.59 -8.17 2.97
N HIS A 5 2.71 -7.62 4.18
CA HIS A 5 4.00 -7.27 4.78
C HIS A 5 4.95 -8.48 4.83
N GLU A 6 4.53 -9.60 5.42
CA GLU A 6 5.38 -10.79 5.53
C GLU A 6 5.73 -11.39 4.15
N ILE A 7 4.77 -11.41 3.23
CA ILE A 7 5.00 -11.87 1.85
C ILE A 7 5.96 -10.94 1.10
N SER A 8 5.95 -9.65 1.43
CA SER A 8 6.91 -8.67 0.89
C SER A 8 8.35 -9.01 1.29
N HIS A 9 8.57 -9.74 2.38
CA HIS A 9 9.89 -10.28 2.75
C HIS A 9 10.23 -11.61 2.07
N ASN A 10 9.32 -12.14 1.25
CA ASN A 10 9.36 -13.47 0.63
C ASN A 10 9.22 -14.65 1.61
N PHE A 11 8.57 -14.47 2.77
CA PHE A 11 8.46 -15.54 3.76
C PHE A 11 7.44 -16.63 3.43
N ALA A 12 6.45 -16.38 2.57
CA ALA A 12 5.41 -17.38 2.27
C ALA A 12 5.94 -18.59 1.47
N PHE A 13 6.82 -18.36 0.48
CA PHE A 13 7.42 -19.42 -0.35
C PHE A 13 8.95 -19.46 -0.28
N GLY A 14 9.56 -18.63 0.58
CA GLY A 14 11.00 -18.47 0.70
C GLY A 14 11.63 -17.58 -0.38
N HIS A 15 12.87 -17.13 -0.12
CA HIS A 15 13.60 -16.17 -0.96
C HIS A 15 13.90 -16.70 -2.37
N HIS A 16 14.05 -18.01 -2.54
CA HIS A 16 14.32 -18.66 -3.84
C HIS A 16 13.11 -18.64 -4.78
N LYS A 17 11.89 -18.36 -4.29
CA LYS A 17 10.66 -18.25 -5.10
C LYS A 17 10.05 -16.86 -5.03
N ALA A 18 10.85 -15.83 -5.30
CA ALA A 18 10.41 -14.44 -5.21
C ALA A 18 9.16 -14.13 -6.07
N LEU A 19 9.05 -14.70 -7.28
CA LEU A 19 7.88 -14.50 -8.13
C LEU A 19 6.61 -15.16 -7.57
N TRP A 20 6.71 -16.32 -6.94
CA TRP A 20 5.56 -16.97 -6.30
C TRP A 20 5.01 -16.13 -5.15
N ASN A 21 5.91 -15.54 -4.35
CA ASN A 21 5.51 -14.56 -3.34
C ASN A 21 4.81 -13.35 -3.97
N ARG A 22 5.23 -12.89 -5.17
CA ARG A 22 4.56 -11.75 -5.84
C ARG A 22 3.16 -12.11 -6.28
N TRP A 23 2.99 -13.26 -6.94
CA TRP A 23 1.69 -13.74 -7.38
C TRP A 23 0.73 -13.94 -6.21
N PHE A 24 1.21 -14.58 -5.14
CA PHE A 24 0.41 -14.78 -3.95
C PHE A 24 0.07 -13.45 -3.25
N GLY A 25 1.02 -12.52 -3.20
CA GLY A 25 0.80 -11.17 -2.70
C GLY A 25 -0.30 -10.42 -3.46
N MET A 26 -0.33 -10.51 -4.80
CA MET A 26 -1.41 -9.92 -5.60
C MET A 26 -2.75 -10.60 -5.31
N PHE A 27 -2.77 -11.93 -5.17
CA PHE A 27 -4.00 -12.68 -4.88
C PHE A 27 -4.61 -12.29 -3.52
N ILE A 28 -3.81 -12.25 -2.46
CA ILE A 28 -4.31 -11.87 -1.13
C ILE A 28 -4.59 -10.37 -1.00
N ASN A 29 -4.18 -9.57 -1.98
CA ASN A 29 -4.49 -8.14 -2.05
C ASN A 29 -5.92 -7.89 -2.57
N LEU A 30 -6.53 -8.82 -3.30
CA LEU A 30 -7.85 -8.65 -3.91
C LEU A 30 -8.94 -8.12 -2.93
N PRO A 31 -9.07 -8.63 -1.68
CA PRO A 31 -10.08 -8.14 -0.73
C PRO A 31 -9.89 -6.70 -0.26
N VAL A 32 -8.72 -6.09 -0.54
CA VAL A 32 -8.40 -4.71 -0.11
C VAL A 32 -9.06 -3.66 -1.01
N GLY A 33 -9.37 -4.01 -2.27
CA GLY A 33 -10.00 -3.09 -3.23
C GLY A 33 -9.05 -2.07 -3.88
N VAL A 34 -7.76 -2.13 -3.58
CA VAL A 34 -6.73 -1.28 -4.22
C VAL A 34 -5.44 -2.06 -4.52
N PRO A 35 -4.80 -1.85 -5.68
CA PRO A 35 -3.66 -2.66 -6.12
C PRO A 35 -2.34 -2.17 -5.52
N TYR A 36 -2.07 -2.52 -4.27
CA TYR A 36 -0.91 -2.00 -3.55
C TYR A 36 0.20 -3.03 -3.31
N SER A 37 -0.03 -4.33 -3.52
CA SER A 37 0.92 -5.39 -3.14
C SER A 37 2.34 -5.22 -3.70
N ILE A 38 2.47 -4.95 -4.99
CA ILE A 38 3.78 -4.82 -5.64
C ILE A 38 4.46 -3.51 -5.23
N SER A 39 3.75 -2.40 -5.28
CA SER A 39 4.25 -1.07 -4.89
C SER A 39 4.69 -1.08 -3.43
N PHE A 40 3.87 -1.68 -2.55
CA PHE A 40 4.17 -1.83 -1.13
C PHE A 40 5.55 -2.45 -0.94
N LYS A 41 5.82 -3.63 -1.52
CA LYS A 41 7.16 -4.22 -1.35
C LYS A 41 8.26 -3.29 -1.86
N ARG A 42 8.08 -2.60 -2.99
CA ARG A 42 9.12 -1.72 -3.53
C ARG A 42 9.48 -0.59 -2.56
N TYR A 43 8.51 0.03 -1.92
CA TYR A 43 8.75 1.11 -0.96
C TYR A 43 9.16 0.57 0.41
N HIS A 44 8.56 -0.55 0.83
CA HIS A 44 8.85 -1.23 2.09
C HIS A 44 10.29 -1.78 2.15
N MET A 45 10.81 -2.31 1.05
CA MET A 45 12.21 -2.74 0.99
C MET A 45 13.18 -1.56 1.07
N ASP A 46 12.81 -0.39 0.51
CA ASP A 46 13.61 0.84 0.67
C ASP A 46 13.58 1.32 2.11
N HIS A 47 12.41 1.28 2.78
CA HIS A 47 12.29 1.57 4.20
C HIS A 47 13.26 0.72 5.04
N HIS A 48 13.30 -0.60 4.81
CA HIS A 48 14.21 -1.47 5.54
C HIS A 48 15.69 -1.26 5.20
N ARG A 49 16.00 -0.95 3.93
CA ARG A 49 17.38 -0.81 3.46
C ARG A 49 17.97 0.56 3.79
N TYR A 50 17.15 1.61 3.75
CA TYR A 50 17.52 3.01 3.86
C TYR A 50 16.70 3.69 4.97
N LEU A 51 16.57 3.02 6.10
CA LEU A 51 15.75 3.47 7.21
C LEU A 51 16.17 4.87 7.66
N GLY A 52 15.22 5.81 7.67
CA GLY A 52 15.48 7.20 8.07
C GLY A 52 16.17 8.07 7.00
N ALA A 53 16.49 7.53 5.82
CA ALA A 53 17.10 8.31 4.74
C ALA A 53 16.07 9.22 4.08
N ASP A 54 16.27 10.53 4.20
CA ASP A 54 15.40 11.55 3.60
C ASP A 54 15.32 11.41 2.08
N GLY A 55 14.13 11.66 1.52
CA GLY A 55 13.82 11.49 0.09
C GLY A 55 13.79 10.04 -0.42
N ILE A 56 14.28 9.05 0.33
CA ILE A 56 14.29 7.63 -0.07
C ILE A 56 13.26 6.85 0.74
N ASN A 57 13.32 6.95 2.07
CA ASN A 57 12.34 6.36 2.97
C ASN A 57 11.11 7.26 3.05
N VAL A 58 10.13 6.95 2.21
CA VAL A 58 8.86 7.69 2.08
C VAL A 58 7.92 7.54 3.28
N ASP A 59 8.30 6.77 4.30
CA ASP A 59 7.53 6.69 5.55
C ASP A 59 7.77 7.90 6.46
N ILE A 60 8.86 8.64 6.21
CA ILE A 60 9.19 9.87 6.96
C ILE A 60 8.23 10.98 6.54
N PRO A 61 7.59 11.69 7.49
CA PRO A 61 6.82 12.88 7.19
C PRO A 61 7.69 13.94 6.52
N THR A 62 7.12 14.67 5.57
CA THR A 62 7.80 15.82 4.95
C THR A 62 8.05 16.94 5.95
N ASP A 63 8.99 17.84 5.65
CA ASP A 63 9.22 19.06 6.45
C ASP A 63 7.95 19.89 6.62
N PHE A 64 7.12 19.96 5.57
CA PHE A 64 5.82 20.61 5.64
C PHE A 64 4.88 19.94 6.65
N GLU A 65 4.78 18.60 6.62
CA GLU A 65 3.97 17.87 7.60
C GLU A 65 4.47 18.12 9.03
N GLY A 66 5.80 18.09 9.23
CA GLY A 66 6.41 18.35 10.53
C GLY A 66 6.14 19.77 11.05
N TRP A 67 6.22 20.76 10.18
CA TRP A 67 5.95 22.17 10.51
C TRP A 67 4.46 22.44 10.72
N PHE A 68 3.59 21.95 9.83
CA PHE A 68 2.16 22.24 9.87
C PHE A 68 1.47 21.51 11.02
N PHE A 69 1.75 20.20 11.20
CA PHE A 69 1.15 19.34 12.23
C PHE A 69 1.93 19.38 13.56
N CYS A 70 2.28 20.58 14.02
CA CYS A 70 3.08 20.77 15.23
C CYS A 70 2.28 20.93 16.54
N THR A 71 0.96 21.16 16.48
CA THR A 71 0.09 21.32 17.67
C THR A 71 -0.71 20.05 17.97
N THR A 72 -1.19 19.87 19.21
CA THR A 72 -1.97 18.68 19.62
C THR A 72 -3.16 18.41 18.71
N PHE A 73 -3.98 19.42 18.42
CA PHE A 73 -5.15 19.27 17.55
C PHE A 73 -4.75 18.90 16.11
N ARG A 74 -3.69 19.53 15.58
CA ARG A 74 -3.23 19.22 14.22
C ARG A 74 -2.61 17.82 14.16
N LYS A 75 -1.84 17.40 15.16
CA LYS A 75 -1.34 16.01 15.26
C LYS A 75 -2.48 15.00 15.29
N PHE A 76 -3.57 15.29 16.00
CA PHE A 76 -4.77 14.45 15.97
C PHE A 76 -5.36 14.33 14.56
N LEU A 77 -5.49 15.45 13.83
CA LEU A 77 -5.91 15.41 12.42
C LEU A 77 -4.92 14.63 11.55
N TRP A 78 -3.61 14.76 11.79
CA TRP A 78 -2.57 14.01 11.06
C TRP A 78 -2.72 12.50 11.22
N VAL A 79 -3.02 12.03 12.44
CA VAL A 79 -3.27 10.60 12.70
C VAL A 79 -4.49 10.10 11.92
N ILE A 80 -5.58 10.87 11.87
CA ILE A 80 -6.78 10.51 11.08
C ILE A 80 -6.45 10.44 9.59
N LEU A 81 -5.63 11.36 9.09
CA LEU A 81 -5.22 11.44 7.68
C LEU A 81 -4.04 10.52 7.34
N GLN A 82 -3.48 9.79 8.30
CA GLN A 82 -2.28 8.99 8.10
C GLN A 82 -2.43 7.95 6.97
N PRO A 83 -3.56 7.24 6.80
CA PRO A 83 -3.75 6.34 5.66
C PRO A 83 -3.62 7.04 4.30
N LEU A 84 -4.10 8.29 4.21
CA LEU A 84 -3.99 9.11 3.00
C LEU A 84 -2.53 9.52 2.76
N PHE A 85 -1.82 9.99 3.79
CA PHE A 85 -0.40 10.32 3.64
C PHE A 85 0.43 9.09 3.25
N TYR A 86 0.18 7.94 3.87
CA TYR A 86 0.90 6.71 3.57
C TYR A 86 0.65 6.23 2.13
N ALA A 87 -0.57 6.39 1.61
CA ALA A 87 -0.90 6.01 0.24
C ALA A 87 -0.27 6.94 -0.82
N PHE A 88 -0.26 8.26 -0.58
CA PHE A 88 0.12 9.23 -1.61
C PHE A 88 1.53 9.82 -1.47
N ARG A 89 2.08 9.93 -0.25
CA ARG A 89 3.44 10.48 -0.05
C ARG A 89 4.51 9.79 -0.90
N PRO A 90 4.51 8.45 -1.07
CA PRO A 90 5.47 7.78 -1.93
C PRO A 90 5.49 8.30 -3.38
N LEU A 91 4.32 8.68 -3.91
CA LEU A 91 4.16 9.18 -5.27
C LEU A 91 4.64 10.62 -5.44
N LEU A 92 4.71 11.39 -4.35
CA LEU A 92 5.13 12.79 -4.36
C LEU A 92 6.63 12.94 -4.05
N ILE A 93 7.17 12.09 -3.17
CA ILE A 93 8.54 12.22 -2.66
C ILE A 93 9.54 11.39 -3.47
N ASN A 94 9.19 10.13 -3.77
CA ASN A 94 10.08 9.24 -4.51
C ASN A 94 9.29 8.43 -5.55
N PRO A 95 8.75 9.10 -6.60
CA PRO A 95 7.98 8.43 -7.64
C PRO A 95 8.87 7.42 -8.36
N LYS A 96 8.48 6.14 -8.30
CA LYS A 96 9.21 5.07 -8.98
C LYS A 96 8.61 4.82 -10.37
N PRO A 97 9.44 4.46 -11.38
CA PRO A 97 8.92 4.02 -12.66
C PRO A 97 7.97 2.83 -12.51
N ILE A 98 6.85 2.86 -13.23
CA ILE A 98 5.85 1.79 -13.22
C ILE A 98 6.45 0.52 -13.82
N SER A 99 6.40 -0.57 -13.07
CA SER A 99 6.87 -1.89 -13.48
C SER A 99 5.76 -2.71 -14.13
N HIS A 100 6.14 -3.69 -14.95
CA HIS A 100 5.18 -4.64 -15.53
C HIS A 100 4.34 -5.37 -14.48
N LEU A 101 4.93 -5.69 -13.31
CA LEU A 101 4.19 -6.34 -12.22
C LEU A 101 3.16 -5.42 -11.55
N GLU A 102 3.39 -4.11 -11.49
CA GLU A 102 2.38 -3.15 -10.99
C GLU A 102 1.22 -3.03 -11.98
N ILE A 103 1.50 -3.04 -13.29
CA ILE A 103 0.46 -3.08 -14.32
C ILE A 103 -0.39 -4.34 -14.15
N ILE A 104 0.25 -5.51 -13.99
CA ILE A 104 -0.48 -6.78 -13.80
C ILE A 104 -1.29 -6.78 -12.49
N ASN A 105 -0.73 -6.30 -11.39
CA ASN A 105 -1.45 -6.17 -10.12
C ASN A 105 -2.67 -5.25 -10.27
N THR A 106 -2.52 -4.13 -10.98
CA THR A 106 -3.59 -3.16 -11.23
C THR A 106 -4.70 -3.76 -12.07
N VAL A 107 -4.36 -4.43 -13.18
CA VAL A 107 -5.34 -5.10 -14.04
C VAL A 107 -6.08 -6.20 -13.26
N ALA A 108 -5.37 -7.01 -12.48
CA ALA A 108 -5.98 -8.07 -11.67
C ALA A 108 -6.95 -7.51 -10.62
N GLN A 109 -6.57 -6.45 -9.90
CA GLN A 109 -7.42 -5.79 -8.90
C GLN A 109 -8.67 -5.19 -9.56
N ILE A 110 -8.50 -4.38 -10.61
CA ILE A 110 -9.63 -3.75 -11.31
C ILE A 110 -10.59 -4.81 -11.85
N THR A 111 -10.06 -5.90 -12.42
CA THR A 111 -10.88 -7.00 -12.93
C THR A 111 -11.68 -7.66 -11.79
N PHE A 112 -11.04 -7.89 -10.64
CA PHE A 112 -11.71 -8.44 -9.46
C PHE A 112 -12.78 -7.49 -8.91
N ASP A 113 -12.49 -6.20 -8.79
CA ASP A 113 -13.45 -5.20 -8.30
C ASP A 113 -14.66 -5.10 -9.23
N ILE A 114 -14.45 -5.17 -10.55
CA ILE A 114 -15.53 -5.24 -11.55
C ILE A 114 -16.39 -6.49 -11.33
N ILE A 115 -15.77 -7.66 -11.15
CA ILE A 115 -16.50 -8.91 -10.87
C ILE A 115 -17.33 -8.77 -9.58
N VAL A 116 -16.73 -8.25 -8.51
CA VAL A 116 -17.42 -8.04 -7.22
C VAL A 116 -18.59 -7.06 -7.38
N TYR A 117 -18.40 -5.98 -8.12
CA TYR A 117 -19.46 -5.02 -8.42
C TYR A 117 -20.62 -5.67 -9.16
N TYR A 118 -20.35 -6.45 -10.21
CA TYR A 118 -21.40 -7.10 -10.98
C TYR A 118 -22.16 -8.18 -10.19
N VAL A 119 -21.47 -8.93 -9.33
CA VAL A 119 -22.07 -10.03 -8.57
C VAL A 119 -22.77 -9.55 -7.30
N PHE A 120 -22.18 -8.60 -6.57
CA PHE A 120 -22.64 -8.20 -5.24
C PHE A 120 -23.04 -6.73 -5.11
N GLY A 121 -22.83 -5.92 -6.16
CA GLY A 121 -23.17 -4.50 -6.18
C GLY A 121 -22.16 -3.60 -5.47
N ILE A 122 -22.42 -2.30 -5.55
CA ILE A 122 -21.51 -1.25 -5.04
C ILE A 122 -21.26 -1.31 -3.53
N LYS A 123 -22.25 -1.78 -2.75
CA LYS A 123 -22.13 -1.87 -1.28
C LYS A 123 -20.95 -2.74 -0.86
N SER A 124 -20.65 -3.80 -1.62
CA SER A 124 -19.53 -4.70 -1.34
C SER A 124 -18.17 -4.04 -1.57
N LEU A 125 -18.04 -3.21 -2.62
CA LEU A 125 -16.82 -2.44 -2.84
C LEU A 125 -16.61 -1.39 -1.75
N VAL A 126 -17.66 -0.67 -1.37
CA VAL A 126 -17.61 0.29 -0.25
C VAL A 126 -17.21 -0.42 1.04
N TYR A 127 -17.78 -1.60 1.30
CA TYR A 127 -17.42 -2.42 2.45
C TYR A 127 -15.94 -2.82 2.42
N MET A 128 -15.42 -3.32 1.30
CA MET A 128 -14.00 -3.71 1.17
C MET A 128 -13.05 -2.53 1.45
N LEU A 129 -13.33 -1.37 0.86
CA LEU A 129 -12.52 -0.16 1.06
C LEU A 129 -12.62 0.36 2.50
N ALA A 130 -13.83 0.42 3.06
CA ALA A 130 -14.04 0.88 4.44
C ALA A 130 -13.41 -0.07 5.47
N ALA A 131 -13.56 -1.39 5.28
CA ALA A 131 -12.93 -2.38 6.15
C ALA A 131 -11.40 -2.31 6.08
N SER A 132 -10.84 -2.07 4.89
CA SER A 132 -9.41 -1.86 4.73
C SER A 132 -8.92 -0.58 5.41
N LEU A 133 -9.68 0.52 5.29
CA LEU A 133 -9.36 1.79 5.95
C LEU A 133 -9.42 1.70 7.48
N LEU A 134 -10.43 1.02 8.01
CA LEU A 134 -10.64 0.87 9.46
C LEU A 134 -9.74 -0.20 10.10
N GLY A 135 -9.28 -1.17 9.32
CA GLY A 135 -8.39 -2.25 9.77
C GLY A 135 -6.90 -1.99 9.56
N LEU A 136 -6.54 -0.79 9.08
CA LEU A 136 -5.15 -0.34 8.88
C LEU A 136 -4.47 0.01 10.19
#